data_AF-A0A832Y3P5-F1
#
_entry.id   AF-A0A832Y3P5-F1
#
_cell.length_a   1.000
_cell.length_b   1.000
_cell.length_c   1.000
_cell.angle_alpha   90.00
_cell.angle_beta   90.00
_cell.angle_gamma   90.00
#
_symmetry.space_group_name_H-M   'P 1'
#
loop_
_entity.id
_entity.type
_entity.pdbx_description
1 polymer ?
#
loop_
_entity_poly.entity_id
_entity_poly.type
_entity_poly.pdbx_seq_one_letter_code
_entity_poly.pdbx_strand_id
1 'polypeptide(L)'
;MKARPTDLEAIDSSLLSIQDEFREHFGWGLAADLESAHALRAAIEESNVDIWSRAQRARTVAALHRRLVLRATDIALLGAAVTTAEIETALTDNTLLIAADGATGVLSTLPDSLAERAWSRLACVVSDADGGEGTVAAVKRGIPMILHAHGDNTDAWTELLSLASSRRTPPPIVLTHQTPESIAGMHNPGGFT
;
A
#
# COMPACT_ATOMS: atom_id res chain seq x y z
N MET A 1 -6.10 -6.70 -23.70
CA MET A 1 -6.54 -7.76 -22.76
C MET A 1 -7.29 -7.06 -21.62
N LYS A 2 -8.49 -7.49 -21.20
CA LYS A 2 -9.14 -6.83 -20.03
C LYS A 2 -8.34 -7.17 -18.78
N ALA A 3 -7.96 -6.16 -17.99
CA ALA A 3 -7.27 -6.36 -16.71
C ALA A 3 -8.10 -7.29 -15.81
N ARG A 4 -7.45 -8.26 -15.16
CA ARG A 4 -8.14 -9.13 -14.21
C ARG A 4 -8.38 -8.34 -12.92
N PRO A 5 -9.45 -8.62 -12.15
CA PRO A 5 -9.70 -7.96 -10.86
C PRO A 5 -8.63 -8.21 -9.78
N THR A 6 -7.59 -8.99 -10.10
CA THR A 6 -6.47 -9.35 -9.24
C THR A 6 -5.17 -8.65 -9.62
N ASP A 7 -5.16 -7.91 -10.73
CA ASP A 7 -3.96 -7.26 -11.24
C ASP A 7 -4.08 -5.75 -11.02
N LEU A 8 -3.07 -5.14 -10.41
CA LEU A 8 -2.99 -3.69 -10.18
C LEU A 8 -2.07 -3.05 -11.24
N GLU A 9 -2.43 -3.21 -12.51
CA GLU A 9 -1.66 -2.65 -13.62
C GLU A 9 -2.09 -1.21 -13.92
N ALA A 10 -1.17 -0.43 -14.48
CA ALA A 10 -1.45 0.91 -14.97
C ALA A 10 -2.64 0.91 -15.94
N ILE A 11 -3.59 1.83 -15.70
CA ILE A 11 -4.76 2.01 -16.57
C ILE A 11 -4.38 2.67 -17.91
N ASP A 12 -3.24 3.35 -17.94
CA ASP A 12 -2.71 4.07 -19.08
C ASP A 12 -1.17 4.01 -19.05
N SER A 13 -0.53 3.84 -20.20
CA SER A 13 0.93 3.75 -20.31
C SER A 13 1.65 5.04 -19.90
N SER A 14 0.98 6.19 -19.94
CA SER A 14 1.52 7.47 -19.46
C SER A 14 1.85 7.46 -17.96
N LEU A 15 1.15 6.64 -17.18
CA LEU A 15 1.45 6.46 -15.75
C LEU A 15 2.75 5.67 -15.51
N LEU A 16 3.21 4.91 -16.52
CA LEU A 16 4.51 4.26 -16.49
C LEU A 16 5.59 5.20 -17.03
N SER A 17 5.32 5.92 -18.13
CA SER A 17 6.30 6.85 -18.72
C SER A 17 6.69 7.97 -17.77
N ILE A 18 5.74 8.47 -16.96
CA ILE A 18 6.01 9.51 -15.97
C ILE A 18 7.08 9.06 -14.96
N GLN A 19 7.23 7.75 -14.70
CA GLN A 19 8.26 7.24 -13.79
C GLN A 19 9.66 7.50 -14.32
N ASP A 20 9.86 7.30 -15.62
CA ASP A 20 11.15 7.55 -16.28
C ASP A 20 11.41 9.06 -16.40
N GLU A 21 10.37 9.86 -16.66
CA GLU A 21 10.47 11.32 -16.67
C GLU A 21 10.91 11.88 -15.31
N PHE A 22 10.35 11.36 -14.20
CA PHE A 22 10.76 11.75 -12.85
C PHE A 22 12.22 11.37 -12.56
N ARG A 23 12.62 10.15 -12.92
CA ARG A 23 14.02 9.70 -12.78
C ARG A 23 14.99 10.57 -13.55
N GLU A 24 14.67 10.87 -14.80
CA GLU A 24 15.49 11.74 -15.64
C GLU A 24 15.58 13.15 -15.06
N HIS A 25 14.45 13.71 -14.60
CA HIS A 25 14.39 15.06 -14.03
C HIS A 25 15.24 15.21 -12.76
N PHE A 26 15.15 14.24 -11.85
CA PHE A 26 15.86 14.29 -10.57
C PHE A 26 17.23 13.61 -10.59
N GLY A 27 17.59 12.95 -11.69
CA GLY A 27 18.84 12.18 -11.82
C GLY A 27 18.85 10.91 -10.96
N TRP A 28 17.68 10.34 -10.67
CA TRP A 28 17.55 9.12 -9.87
C TRP A 28 17.81 7.87 -10.70
N GLY A 29 18.63 6.98 -10.14
CA GLY A 29 19.03 5.75 -10.81
C GLY A 29 18.00 4.63 -10.66
N LEU A 30 17.77 3.85 -11.71
CA LEU A 30 16.85 2.71 -11.70
C LEU A 30 17.35 1.52 -10.85
N ALA A 31 18.67 1.37 -10.69
CA ALA A 31 19.27 0.18 -10.11
C ALA A 31 18.77 -0.10 -8.68
N ALA A 32 18.70 0.93 -7.83
CA ALA A 32 18.27 0.78 -6.44
C ALA A 32 16.80 0.32 -6.33
N ASP A 33 15.91 0.84 -7.17
CA ASP A 33 14.50 0.41 -7.21
C ASP A 33 14.36 -1.04 -7.68
N LEU A 34 15.16 -1.45 -8.67
CA LEU A 34 15.15 -2.82 -9.18
C LEU A 34 15.67 -3.82 -8.14
N GLU A 35 16.76 -3.47 -7.46
CA GLU A 35 17.32 -4.26 -6.37
C GLU A 35 16.31 -4.37 -5.21
N SER A 36 15.71 -3.25 -4.79
CA SER A 36 14.68 -3.21 -3.75
C SER A 36 13.47 -4.07 -4.12
N ALA A 37 12.98 -3.99 -5.37
CA ALA A 37 11.84 -4.78 -5.82
C ALA A 37 12.12 -6.29 -5.80
N HIS A 38 13.29 -6.72 -6.27
CA HIS A 38 13.67 -8.12 -6.22
C HIS A 38 13.89 -8.61 -4.79
N ALA A 39 14.53 -7.80 -3.94
CA ALA A 39 14.76 -8.13 -2.54
C ALA A 39 13.44 -8.25 -1.75
N LEU A 40 12.54 -7.27 -1.91
CA LEU A 40 11.22 -7.29 -1.26
C LEU A 40 10.41 -8.53 -1.69
N ARG A 41 10.41 -8.83 -2.99
CA ARG A 41 9.73 -10.03 -3.49
C ARG A 41 10.33 -11.30 -2.90
N ALA A 42 11.66 -11.43 -2.88
CA ALA A 42 12.33 -12.60 -2.32
C ALA A 42 11.98 -12.78 -0.83
N ALA A 43 12.07 -11.71 -0.04
CA ALA A 43 11.72 -11.73 1.38
C ALA A 43 10.29 -12.22 1.64
N ILE A 44 9.34 -11.83 0.79
CA ILE A 44 7.95 -12.28 0.88
C ILE A 44 7.79 -13.75 0.45
N GLU A 45 8.41 -14.15 -0.66
CA GLU A 45 8.27 -15.49 -1.22
C GLU A 45 8.98 -16.57 -0.40
N GLU A 46 10.06 -16.21 0.28
CA GLU A 46 10.81 -17.09 1.19
C GLU A 46 10.22 -17.11 2.61
N SER A 47 9.26 -16.24 2.90
CA SER A 47 8.59 -16.23 4.20
C SER A 47 7.69 -17.44 4.40
N ASN A 48 7.55 -17.90 5.64
CA ASN A 48 6.60 -18.94 6.03
C ASN A 48 5.19 -18.38 6.35
N VAL A 49 4.88 -17.14 5.93
CA VAL A 49 3.62 -16.46 6.25
C VAL A 49 2.60 -16.73 5.13
N ASP A 50 1.67 -17.67 5.37
CA ASP A 50 0.72 -18.14 4.35
C ASP A 50 -0.07 -17.01 3.65
N ILE A 51 -0.52 -16.01 4.43
CA ILE A 51 -1.31 -14.88 3.90
C ILE A 51 -0.54 -13.99 2.92
N TRP A 52 0.79 -14.14 2.84
CA TRP A 52 1.62 -13.42 1.88
C TRP A 52 1.89 -14.19 0.59
N SER A 53 1.45 -15.45 0.49
CA SER A 53 1.60 -16.24 -0.74
C SER A 53 0.94 -15.56 -1.95
N ARG A 54 1.46 -15.81 -3.17
CA ARG A 54 0.93 -15.19 -4.42
C ARG A 54 -0.60 -15.32 -4.56
N ALA A 55 -1.15 -16.48 -4.20
CA ALA A 55 -2.58 -16.73 -4.24
C ALA A 55 -3.36 -15.85 -3.24
N GLN A 56 -2.83 -15.64 -2.04
CA GLN A 56 -3.45 -14.78 -1.02
C GLN A 56 -3.30 -13.30 -1.35
N ARG A 57 -2.19 -12.87 -1.98
CA ARG A 57 -2.04 -11.52 -2.51
C ARG A 57 -3.11 -11.22 -3.57
N ALA A 58 -3.28 -12.12 -4.55
CA ALA A 58 -4.33 -12.00 -5.56
C ALA A 58 -5.75 -11.96 -4.95
N ARG A 59 -6.01 -12.79 -3.93
CA ARG A 59 -7.29 -12.77 -3.18
C ARG A 59 -7.50 -11.45 -2.45
N THR A 60 -6.44 -10.86 -1.89
CA THR A 60 -6.47 -9.55 -1.24
C THR A 60 -6.86 -8.46 -2.22
N VAL A 61 -6.21 -8.42 -3.40
CA VAL A 61 -6.57 -7.47 -4.46
C VAL A 61 -8.02 -7.63 -4.89
N ALA A 62 -8.47 -8.86 -5.16
CA ALA A 62 -9.87 -9.11 -5.52
C ALA A 62 -10.86 -8.70 -4.42
N ALA A 63 -10.50 -8.86 -3.14
CA ALA A 63 -11.32 -8.43 -2.02
C ALA A 63 -11.40 -6.90 -1.93
N LEU A 64 -10.28 -6.20 -2.10
CA LEU A 64 -10.23 -4.74 -2.17
C LEU A 64 -11.05 -4.23 -3.36
N HIS A 65 -10.86 -4.79 -4.55
CA HIS A 65 -11.64 -4.44 -5.75
C HIS A 65 -13.15 -4.59 -5.53
N ARG A 66 -13.61 -5.69 -4.90
CA ARG A 66 -15.03 -5.86 -4.55
C ARG A 66 -15.55 -4.81 -3.57
N ARG A 67 -14.73 -4.36 -2.62
CA ARG A 67 -15.12 -3.38 -1.59
C ARG A 67 -15.13 -1.95 -2.14
N LEU A 68 -14.13 -1.61 -2.94
CA LEU A 68 -13.85 -0.26 -3.40
C LEU A 68 -14.51 0.05 -4.75
N VAL A 69 -14.57 -0.92 -5.67
CA VAL A 69 -15.01 -0.66 -7.06
C VAL A 69 -16.42 -1.18 -7.33
N LEU A 70 -16.78 -2.35 -6.82
CA LEU A 70 -18.06 -3.00 -7.16
C LEU A 70 -19.23 -2.62 -6.25
N ARG A 71 -19.00 -1.81 -5.21
CA ARG A 71 -20.05 -1.32 -4.30
C ARG A 71 -20.18 0.18 -4.47
N ALA A 72 -21.41 0.68 -4.42
CA ALA A 72 -21.66 2.12 -4.32
C ALA A 72 -21.20 2.61 -2.93
N THR A 73 -19.94 3.02 -2.85
CA THR A 73 -19.28 3.50 -1.63
C THR A 73 -18.35 4.62 -2.04
N ASP A 74 -18.36 5.72 -1.28
CA ASP A 74 -17.39 6.78 -1.49
C ASP A 74 -16.02 6.34 -0.99
N ILE A 75 -14.96 6.86 -1.61
CA ILE A 75 -13.58 6.58 -1.23
C ILE A 75 -12.89 7.91 -0.95
N ALA A 76 -12.32 8.05 0.24
CA ALA A 76 -11.43 9.15 0.58
C ALA A 76 -9.96 8.66 0.57
N LEU A 77 -9.11 9.40 -0.15
CA LEU A 77 -7.66 9.18 -0.16
C LEU A 77 -7.01 10.13 0.84
N LEU A 78 -6.32 9.57 1.84
CA LEU A 78 -5.65 10.34 2.88
C LEU A 78 -4.18 10.53 2.49
N GLY A 79 -3.81 11.78 2.16
CA GLY A 79 -2.42 12.18 1.93
C GLY A 79 -1.77 12.75 3.19
N ALA A 80 -0.46 13.05 3.12
CA ALA A 80 0.34 13.46 4.27
C ALA A 80 -0.17 14.71 5.02
N ALA A 81 -0.91 15.60 4.34
CA ALA A 81 -1.43 16.84 4.93
C ALA A 81 -2.86 16.74 5.50
N VAL A 82 -3.43 15.54 5.55
CA VAL A 82 -4.81 15.36 6.02
C VAL A 82 -4.98 15.77 7.49
N THR A 83 -6.12 16.38 7.81
CA THR A 83 -6.48 16.84 9.15
C THR A 83 -7.56 15.97 9.79
N THR A 84 -7.70 16.05 11.12
CA THR A 84 -8.78 15.34 11.84
C THR A 84 -10.17 15.79 11.40
N ALA A 85 -10.36 17.08 11.09
CA ALA A 85 -11.64 17.62 10.64
C ALA A 85 -12.08 17.06 9.27
N GLU A 86 -11.16 16.88 8.34
CA GLU A 86 -11.43 16.25 7.05
C GLU A 86 -11.83 14.78 7.23
N ILE A 87 -11.25 14.09 8.20
CA ILE A 87 -11.59 12.70 8.50
C ILE A 87 -12.95 12.61 9.17
N GLU A 88 -13.24 13.47 10.14
CA GLU A 88 -14.57 13.55 10.75
C GLU A 88 -15.66 13.77 9.69
N THR A 89 -15.39 14.63 8.71
CA THR A 89 -16.25 14.87 7.54
C THR A 89 -16.38 13.62 6.68
N ALA A 90 -15.28 12.97 6.30
CA ALA A 90 -15.33 11.73 5.53
C ALA A 90 -16.11 10.62 6.27
N LEU A 91 -16.09 10.65 7.61
CA LEU A 91 -16.74 9.65 8.43
C LEU A 91 -18.25 9.87 8.65
N THR A 92 -18.84 10.99 8.20
CA THR A 92 -20.29 11.22 8.31
C THR A 92 -21.08 10.25 7.43
N ASP A 93 -20.56 9.98 6.24
CA ASP A 93 -21.17 9.08 5.26
C ASP A 93 -20.55 7.69 5.33
N ASN A 94 -20.95 6.77 4.46
CA ASN A 94 -20.39 5.41 4.40
C ASN A 94 -19.08 5.37 3.58
N THR A 95 -18.17 6.31 3.79
CA THR A 95 -16.92 6.45 3.04
C THR A 95 -15.85 5.47 3.52
N LEU A 96 -15.21 4.75 2.61
CA LEU A 96 -14.01 3.96 2.89
C LEU A 96 -12.76 4.83 2.76
N LEU A 97 -11.76 4.55 3.59
CA LEU A 97 -10.50 5.29 3.60
C LEU A 97 -9.40 4.47 2.95
N ILE A 98 -8.55 5.11 2.16
CA ILE A 98 -7.25 4.58 1.74
C ILE A 98 -6.21 5.62 2.17
N ALA A 99 -5.17 5.19 2.87
CA ALA A 99 -4.14 6.11 3.35
C ALA A 99 -2.82 5.89 2.61
N ALA A 100 -2.15 6.98 2.28
CA ALA A 100 -0.76 6.98 1.85
C ALA A 100 0.13 7.00 3.10
N ASP A 101 0.79 5.87 3.35
CA ASP A 101 1.92 5.76 4.26
C ASP A 101 1.65 6.41 5.65
N GLY A 102 2.43 7.42 6.04
CA GLY A 102 2.33 8.09 7.33
C GLY A 102 1.03 8.88 7.55
N ALA A 103 0.22 9.11 6.51
CA ALA A 103 -1.09 9.76 6.64
C ALA A 103 -2.04 8.99 7.57
N THR A 104 -1.78 7.71 7.83
CA THR A 104 -2.50 6.92 8.84
C THR A 104 -2.33 7.43 10.27
N GLY A 105 -1.25 8.17 10.57
CA GLY A 105 -0.93 8.66 11.93
C GLY A 105 -2.03 9.54 12.52
N VAL A 106 -2.69 10.34 11.69
CA VAL A 106 -3.83 11.20 12.06
C VAL A 106 -4.99 10.40 12.68
N LEU A 107 -5.17 9.12 12.34
CA LEU A 107 -6.26 8.31 12.87
C LEU A 107 -6.10 8.07 14.37
N SER A 108 -4.86 8.08 14.86
CA SER A 108 -4.52 7.93 16.27
C SER A 108 -4.64 9.24 17.06
N THR A 109 -4.87 10.38 16.40
CA THR A 109 -5.07 11.67 17.07
C THR A 109 -6.55 12.02 17.23
N LEU A 110 -7.45 11.24 16.63
CA LEU A 110 -8.89 11.34 16.81
C LEU A 110 -9.32 10.85 18.22
N PRO A 111 -10.44 11.35 18.75
CA PRO A 111 -11.06 10.77 19.95
C PRO A 111 -11.37 9.27 19.77
N ASP A 112 -11.24 8.46 20.82
CA ASP A 112 -11.28 6.98 20.76
C ASP A 112 -12.41 6.39 19.89
N SER A 113 -13.65 6.86 20.05
CA SER A 113 -14.79 6.33 19.28
C SER A 113 -14.71 6.67 17.79
N LEU A 114 -14.16 7.84 17.45
CA LEU A 114 -13.92 8.27 16.07
C LEU A 114 -12.70 7.54 15.49
N ALA A 115 -11.64 7.37 16.28
CA ALA A 115 -10.46 6.63 15.89
C ALA A 115 -10.82 5.18 15.51
N GLU A 116 -11.53 4.46 16.37
CA GLU A 116 -11.96 3.08 16.08
C GLU A 116 -12.88 3.01 14.85
N ARG A 117 -13.78 3.98 14.68
CA ARG A 117 -14.60 4.08 13.47
C ARG A 117 -13.73 4.30 12.23
N ALA A 118 -12.72 5.17 12.30
CA ALA A 118 -11.84 5.46 11.19
C ALA A 118 -10.98 4.25 10.81
N TRP A 119 -10.36 3.59 11.79
CA TRP A 119 -9.61 2.36 11.59
C TRP A 119 -10.46 1.25 10.99
N SER A 120 -11.73 1.12 11.40
CA SER A 120 -12.65 0.12 10.83
C SER A 120 -13.00 0.38 9.34
N ARG A 121 -12.89 1.64 8.89
CA ARG A 121 -13.17 2.07 7.52
C ARG A 121 -11.92 2.17 6.64
N LEU A 122 -10.74 2.05 7.23
CA LEU A 122 -9.49 1.98 6.48
C LEU A 122 -9.41 0.66 5.71
N ALA A 123 -9.53 0.75 4.39
CA ALA A 123 -9.56 -0.40 3.51
C ALA A 123 -8.17 -0.99 3.28
N CYS A 124 -7.18 -0.13 3.05
CA CYS A 124 -5.76 -0.47 2.92
C CYS A 124 -4.87 0.77 3.10
N VAL A 125 -3.57 0.52 3.25
CA VAL A 125 -2.52 1.55 3.25
C VAL A 125 -1.59 1.30 2.06
N VAL A 126 -1.26 2.35 1.30
CA VAL A 126 -0.24 2.32 0.25
C VAL A 126 1.02 2.93 0.82
N SER A 127 2.12 2.20 0.89
CA SER A 127 3.31 2.62 1.65
C SER A 127 4.56 1.93 1.12
N ASP A 128 5.67 2.65 1.08
CA ASP A 128 7.04 2.14 0.93
C ASP A 128 7.72 1.91 2.30
N ALA A 129 6.92 1.98 3.38
CA ALA A 129 7.19 1.66 4.77
C ALA A 129 7.89 2.74 5.63
N ASP A 130 8.09 3.97 5.14
CA ASP A 130 8.77 5.03 5.91
C ASP A 130 7.84 5.94 6.74
N GLY A 131 6.52 5.72 6.70
CA GLY A 131 5.50 6.53 7.39
C GLY A 131 5.42 6.44 8.91
N GLY A 132 6.42 5.85 9.54
CA GLY A 132 6.60 5.84 10.99
C GLY A 132 5.45 5.20 11.77
N GLU A 133 5.04 5.83 12.88
CA GLU A 133 4.10 5.25 13.83
C GLU A 133 2.72 4.94 13.24
N GLY A 134 2.27 5.71 12.25
CA GLY A 134 1.01 5.47 11.55
C GLY A 134 1.03 4.14 10.81
N THR A 135 2.07 3.92 10.00
CA THR A 135 2.27 2.67 9.25
C THR A 135 2.40 1.48 10.20
N VAL A 136 3.15 1.64 11.30
CA VAL A 136 3.26 0.63 12.37
C VAL A 136 1.90 0.32 13.01
N ALA A 137 1.07 1.33 13.26
CA ALA A 137 -0.27 1.17 13.84
C ALA A 137 -1.21 0.42 12.89
N ALA A 138 -1.13 0.66 11.58
CA ALA A 138 -1.89 -0.07 10.56
C ALA A 138 -1.52 -1.56 10.52
N VAL A 139 -0.22 -1.86 10.53
CA VAL A 139 0.30 -3.25 10.59
C VAL A 139 -0.19 -3.98 11.85
N LYS A 140 -0.11 -3.33 13.02
CA LYS A 140 -0.58 -3.91 14.29
C LYS A 140 -2.07 -4.21 14.29
N ARG A 141 -2.86 -3.46 13.52
CA ARG A 141 -4.31 -3.65 13.35
C ARG A 141 -4.67 -4.65 12.25
N GLY A 142 -3.70 -5.19 11.53
CA GLY A 142 -3.94 -6.16 10.45
C GLY A 142 -4.54 -5.53 9.19
N ILE A 143 -4.37 -4.21 9.00
CA ILE A 143 -4.84 -3.51 7.80
C ILE A 143 -4.05 -4.00 6.58
N PRO A 144 -4.69 -4.30 5.44
CA PRO A 144 -3.98 -4.68 4.23
C PRO A 144 -2.97 -3.60 3.78
N MET A 145 -1.75 -4.02 3.50
CA MET A 145 -0.68 -3.15 3.02
C MET A 145 -0.48 -3.37 1.51
N ILE A 146 -0.54 -2.30 0.74
CA ILE A 146 -0.02 -2.22 -0.63
C ILE A 146 1.40 -1.70 -0.49
N LEU A 147 2.35 -2.62 -0.33
CA LEU A 147 3.74 -2.33 -0.02
C LEU A 147 4.51 -2.05 -1.32
N HIS A 148 5.14 -0.89 -1.40
CA HIS A 148 5.90 -0.43 -2.54
C HIS A 148 7.40 -0.65 -2.31
N ALA A 149 8.08 -1.24 -3.30
CA ALA A 149 9.53 -1.31 -3.28
C ALA A 149 10.13 0.01 -3.79
N HIS A 150 10.80 0.73 -2.92
CA HIS A 150 11.57 1.94 -3.24
C HIS A 150 13.04 1.71 -2.87
N GLY A 151 13.98 2.18 -3.69
CA GLY A 151 15.42 1.98 -3.49
C GLY A 151 15.92 2.51 -2.14
N ASP A 152 15.46 3.68 -1.74
CA ASP A 152 15.90 4.38 -0.52
C ASP A 152 15.29 3.80 0.77
N ASN A 153 14.21 3.02 0.67
CA ASN A 153 13.42 2.57 1.81
C ASN A 153 13.56 1.05 2.08
N THR A 154 14.68 0.46 1.67
CA THR A 154 14.97 -0.97 1.87
C THR A 154 14.98 -1.39 3.34
N ASP A 155 15.60 -0.59 4.20
CA ASP A 155 15.62 -0.85 5.64
C ASP A 155 14.20 -0.73 6.23
N ALA A 156 13.45 0.29 5.81
CA ALA A 156 12.11 0.55 6.30
C ALA A 156 11.14 -0.60 6.00
N TRP A 157 11.08 -1.08 4.76
CA TRP A 157 10.19 -2.21 4.46
C TRP A 157 10.69 -3.51 5.09
N THR A 158 12.00 -3.69 5.27
CA THR A 158 12.56 -4.86 5.98
C THR A 158 12.10 -4.89 7.43
N GLU A 159 12.18 -3.77 8.13
CA GLU A 159 11.70 -3.64 9.51
C GLU A 159 10.18 -3.86 9.60
N LEU A 160 9.41 -3.33 8.64
CA LEU A 160 7.97 -3.53 8.56
C LEU A 160 7.62 -5.02 8.39
N LEU A 161 8.32 -5.76 7.52
CA LEU A 161 8.10 -7.20 7.35
C LEU A 161 8.45 -7.99 8.61
N SER A 162 9.53 -7.63 9.30
CA SER A 162 9.90 -8.22 10.59
C SER A 162 8.80 -8.00 11.64
N LEU A 163 8.29 -6.77 11.75
CA LEU A 163 7.16 -6.44 12.62
C LEU A 163 5.91 -7.25 12.24
N ALA A 164 5.55 -7.26 10.96
CA ALA A 164 4.32 -7.87 10.45
C ALA A 164 4.31 -9.40 10.61
N SER A 165 5.42 -10.06 10.30
CA SER A 165 5.56 -11.53 10.43
C SER A 165 5.53 -11.99 11.88
N SER A 166 6.01 -11.17 12.82
CA SER A 166 5.97 -11.48 14.26
C SER A 166 4.57 -11.37 14.89
N ARG A 167 3.56 -10.87 14.15
CA ARG A 167 2.18 -10.78 14.64
C ARG A 167 1.53 -12.16 14.66
N ARG A 168 0.67 -12.40 15.64
CA ARG A 168 -0.18 -13.61 15.68
C ARG A 168 -1.05 -13.74 14.42
N THR A 169 -1.50 -12.60 13.89
CA THR A 169 -2.28 -12.49 12.66
C THR A 169 -1.63 -11.43 11.77
N PRO A 170 -0.65 -11.79 10.93
CA PRO A 170 0.01 -10.85 10.04
C PRO A 170 -1.00 -10.17 9.08
N PRO A 171 -0.82 -8.88 8.77
CA PRO A 171 -1.64 -8.22 7.76
C PRO A 171 -1.44 -8.85 6.38
N PRO A 172 -2.44 -8.82 5.49
CA PRO A 172 -2.23 -9.09 4.08
C PRO A 172 -1.25 -8.07 3.47
N ILE A 173 -0.37 -8.53 2.58
CA ILE A 173 0.58 -7.66 1.86
C ILE A 173 0.42 -7.91 0.36
N VAL A 174 0.27 -6.84 -0.42
CA VAL A 174 0.31 -6.82 -1.88
C VAL A 174 1.54 -6.03 -2.29
N LEU A 175 2.28 -6.51 -3.30
CA LEU A 175 3.56 -5.93 -3.67
C LEU A 175 3.42 -5.06 -4.92
N THR A 176 3.98 -3.85 -4.86
CA THR A 176 4.08 -2.93 -5.99
C THR A 176 5.51 -2.45 -6.18
N HIS A 177 5.83 -1.97 -7.38
CA HIS A 177 7.14 -1.41 -7.74
C HIS A 177 6.96 -0.36 -8.84
N GLN A 178 8.03 0.40 -9.12
CA GLN A 178 8.07 1.45 -10.14
C GLN A 178 9.13 1.25 -11.21
N THR A 179 9.45 -0.02 -11.53
CA THR A 179 10.47 -0.38 -12.54
C THR A 179 9.83 -0.71 -13.89
N PRO A 180 10.53 -0.52 -15.02
CA PRO A 180 9.98 -0.77 -16.36
C PRO A 180 9.83 -2.27 -16.67
N GLU A 181 10.49 -3.14 -15.91
CA GLU A 181 10.42 -4.58 -16.08
C GLU A 181 9.22 -5.18 -15.35
N SER A 182 8.53 -6.13 -15.99
CA SER A 182 7.47 -6.90 -15.32
C SER A 182 8.08 -7.88 -14.32
N ILE A 183 7.81 -7.69 -13.03
CA ILE A 183 8.29 -8.58 -11.97
C ILE A 183 7.16 -9.53 -11.53
N ALA A 184 7.32 -10.83 -11.83
CA ALA A 184 6.32 -11.83 -11.48
C ALA A 184 6.00 -11.84 -9.98
N GLY A 185 4.73 -11.66 -9.63
CA GLY A 185 4.26 -11.62 -8.24
C GLY A 185 4.19 -10.23 -7.62
N MET A 186 4.54 -9.19 -8.38
CA MET A 186 4.37 -7.78 -8.04
C MET A 186 3.56 -7.08 -9.15
N HIS A 187 3.13 -5.84 -8.88
CA HIS A 187 2.38 -5.02 -9.82
C HIS A 187 3.05 -3.65 -10.04
N ASN A 188 2.94 -3.09 -11.24
CA ASN A 188 3.28 -1.69 -11.49
C ASN A 188 2.00 -0.92 -11.89
N PRO A 189 1.34 -0.24 -10.94
CA PRO A 189 0.16 0.57 -11.23
C PRO A 189 0.49 1.89 -11.93
N GLY A 190 1.77 2.22 -12.09
CA GLY A 190 2.24 3.54 -12.49
C GLY A 190 2.28 4.55 -11.33
N GLY A 191 2.61 5.81 -11.65
CA GLY A 191 2.89 6.85 -10.65
C GLY A 191 4.29 6.71 -10.05
N PHE A 192 4.70 7.67 -9.22
CA PHE A 192 6.03 7.68 -8.61
C PHE A 192 5.90 7.90 -7.10
N THR A 193 6.62 7.11 -6.30
CA THR A 193 6.75 7.31 -4.85
C THR A 193 8.16 7.79 -4.56
#